data_AF-V5HT74-F1
#
_entry.id   AF-V5HT74-F1
#
_cell.length_a   1.000
_cell.length_b   1.000
_cell.length_c   1.000
_cell.angle_alpha   90.00
_cell.angle_beta   90.00
_cell.angle_gamma   90.00
#
_symmetry.space_group_name_H-M   'P 1'
#
loop_
_entity.id
_entity.type
_entity.pdbx_description
1 polymer ?
#
loop_
_entity_poly.entity_id
_entity_poly.type
_entity_poly.pdbx_seq_one_letter_code
_entity_poly.pdbx_strand_id
1 'polypeptide(L)'
;SVNELYRMGNEIALHSISHYTDADGSYWNGLEPEGWEREVVDERLMVEKYAKVPAEDIRGLRGPFLFTGGDAGFRMLHSHFDYDCTLIHKRDNPDDAPVFPYTLDYGFQKPCMVPKCPTDTYPGLWTVPLNYLFRKYKEEGVEKYGHCAMVDACLPQPETSIDTFEYLRFNFENFYNKNRAPFPVFLQE
;
A
#
# COMPACT_ATOMS: atom_id res chain seq x y z
N SER A 1 -2.03 20.88 8.58
CA SER A 1 -2.94 20.72 7.41
C SER A 1 -2.21 20.03 6.26
N VAL A 2 -2.88 19.59 5.17
CA VAL A 2 -2.19 18.99 4.01
C VAL A 2 -1.11 19.92 3.43
N ASN A 3 -1.41 21.22 3.30
CA ASN A 3 -0.43 22.21 2.82
C ASN A 3 0.81 22.31 3.72
N GLU A 4 0.59 22.26 5.03
CA GLU A 4 1.66 22.34 6.03
C GLU A 4 2.58 21.12 5.97
N LEU A 5 1.99 19.91 5.87
CA LEU A 5 2.75 18.67 5.71
C LEU A 5 3.64 18.71 4.47
N TYR A 6 3.08 19.14 3.33
CA TYR A 6 3.85 19.32 2.09
C TYR A 6 4.98 20.36 2.25
N ARG A 7 4.70 21.52 2.87
CA ARG A 7 5.71 22.57 3.12
C ARG A 7 6.83 22.13 4.07
N MET A 8 6.58 21.12 4.90
CA MET A 8 7.59 20.48 5.75
C MET A 8 8.42 19.43 4.99
N GLY A 9 8.15 19.19 3.72
CA GLY A 9 8.87 18.23 2.87
C GLY A 9 8.29 16.82 2.88
N ASN A 10 7.07 16.62 3.41
CA ASN A 10 6.39 15.34 3.29
C ASN A 10 5.77 15.20 1.89
N GLU A 11 5.83 13.99 1.35
CA GLU A 11 5.10 13.64 0.14
C GLU A 11 3.59 13.60 0.40
N ILE A 12 2.81 14.07 -0.58
CA ILE A 12 1.35 13.95 -0.58
C ILE A 12 0.96 13.05 -1.75
N ALA A 13 0.38 11.90 -1.43
CA ALA A 13 -0.18 10.94 -2.38
C ALA A 13 -1.69 10.79 -2.16
N LEU A 14 -2.35 10.08 -3.07
CA LEU A 14 -3.81 10.05 -3.15
C LEU A 14 -4.40 8.79 -2.53
N HIS A 15 -5.60 8.91 -1.98
CA HIS A 15 -6.33 7.81 -1.34
C HIS A 15 -7.84 7.82 -1.62
N SER A 16 -8.21 8.32 -2.80
CA SER A 16 -9.58 8.55 -3.29
C SER A 16 -10.33 9.68 -2.60
N ILE A 17 -11.30 10.26 -3.30
CA ILE A 17 -12.21 11.26 -2.76
C ILE A 17 -13.17 10.64 -1.75
N SER A 18 -13.84 9.55 -2.12
CA SER A 18 -14.98 9.05 -1.36
C SER A 18 -14.60 8.12 -0.23
N HIS A 19 -13.49 7.38 -0.40
CA HIS A 19 -13.13 6.23 0.43
C HIS A 19 -14.36 5.31 0.69
N TYR A 20 -15.23 5.16 -0.34
CA TYR A 20 -16.49 4.45 -0.26
C TYR A 20 -16.33 3.04 0.31
N THR A 21 -17.14 2.73 1.32
CA THR A 21 -17.16 1.43 2.00
C THR A 21 -18.36 0.62 1.53
N ASP A 22 -18.08 -0.59 1.08
CA ASP A 22 -19.07 -1.63 0.82
C ASP A 22 -18.66 -2.96 1.47
N ALA A 23 -19.59 -3.92 1.47
CA ALA A 23 -19.40 -5.16 2.22
C ALA A 23 -18.35 -6.10 1.57
N ASP A 24 -18.18 -6.02 0.25
CA ASP A 24 -17.43 -7.00 -0.54
C ASP A 24 -16.40 -6.38 -1.51
N GLY A 25 -16.22 -5.06 -1.52
CA GLY A 25 -15.32 -4.37 -2.44
C GLY A 25 -15.85 -4.28 -3.87
N SER A 26 -17.12 -4.61 -4.11
CA SER A 26 -17.75 -4.55 -5.44
C SER A 26 -17.72 -3.17 -6.08
N TYR A 27 -17.73 -2.09 -5.31
CA TYR A 27 -17.55 -0.73 -5.81
C TYR A 27 -16.17 -0.56 -6.44
N TRP A 28 -15.10 -0.69 -5.66
CA TRP A 28 -13.72 -0.47 -6.13
C TRP A 28 -13.33 -1.45 -7.23
N ASN A 29 -13.76 -2.70 -7.11
CA ASN A 29 -13.55 -3.71 -8.13
C ASN A 29 -14.46 -3.48 -9.37
N GLY A 30 -15.61 -2.86 -9.23
CA GLY A 30 -16.57 -2.63 -10.32
C GLY A 30 -16.29 -1.38 -11.16
N LEU A 31 -15.41 -0.49 -10.70
CA LEU A 31 -15.06 0.73 -11.44
C LEU A 31 -14.31 0.40 -12.75
N GLU A 32 -14.78 1.00 -13.83
CA GLU A 32 -14.01 1.20 -15.07
C GLU A 32 -12.96 2.33 -14.87
N PRO A 33 -11.97 2.49 -15.77
CA PRO A 33 -10.92 3.51 -15.60
C PRO A 33 -11.47 4.91 -15.33
N GLU A 34 -12.55 5.33 -15.99
CA GLU A 34 -13.15 6.66 -15.79
C GLU A 34 -13.77 6.81 -14.39
N GLY A 35 -14.18 5.70 -13.77
CA GLY A 35 -14.61 5.67 -12.39
C GLY A 35 -13.44 5.92 -11.43
N TRP A 36 -12.32 5.25 -11.68
CA TRP A 36 -11.07 5.48 -10.95
C TRP A 36 -10.52 6.90 -11.15
N GLU A 37 -10.63 7.47 -12.36
CA GLU A 37 -10.24 8.86 -12.62
C GLU A 37 -11.07 9.85 -11.79
N ARG A 38 -12.39 9.65 -11.69
CA ARG A 38 -13.26 10.47 -10.84
C ARG A 38 -12.95 10.37 -9.36
N GLU A 39 -12.40 9.23 -8.91
CA GLU A 39 -12.02 9.06 -7.51
C GLU A 39 -10.62 9.58 -7.21
N VAL A 40 -9.67 9.49 -8.15
CA VAL A 40 -8.25 9.71 -7.87
C VAL A 40 -7.71 10.92 -8.64
N VAL A 41 -7.95 11.02 -9.94
CA VAL A 41 -7.43 12.15 -10.74
C VAL A 41 -8.13 13.46 -10.33
N ASP A 42 -9.44 13.40 -10.07
CA ASP A 42 -10.17 14.55 -9.53
C ASP A 42 -9.70 14.91 -8.10
N GLU A 43 -9.27 13.93 -7.29
CA GLU A 43 -8.65 14.19 -5.98
C GLU A 43 -7.36 15.01 -6.13
N ARG A 44 -6.52 14.69 -7.13
CA ARG A 44 -5.31 15.47 -7.43
C ARG A 44 -5.64 16.94 -7.67
N LEU A 45 -6.69 17.21 -8.46
CA LEU A 45 -7.15 18.58 -8.74
C LEU A 45 -7.67 19.27 -7.48
N MET A 46 -8.33 18.54 -6.59
CA MET A 46 -8.78 19.07 -5.30
C MET A 46 -7.61 19.42 -4.39
N VAL A 47 -6.62 18.53 -4.25
CA VAL A 47 -5.42 18.75 -3.43
C VAL A 47 -4.63 19.94 -3.97
N GLU A 48 -4.43 20.02 -5.30
CA GLU A 48 -3.76 21.16 -5.93
C GLU A 48 -4.49 22.48 -5.62
N LYS A 49 -5.80 22.51 -5.86
CA LYS A 49 -6.59 23.72 -5.71
C LYS A 49 -6.70 24.18 -4.26
N TYR A 50 -7.01 23.27 -3.35
CA TYR A 50 -7.37 23.61 -1.97
C TYR A 50 -6.19 23.52 -1.00
N ALA A 51 -5.29 22.55 -1.19
CA ALA A 51 -4.09 22.40 -0.36
C ALA A 51 -2.84 23.06 -0.96
N LYS A 52 -2.91 23.62 -2.18
CA LYS A 52 -1.79 24.34 -2.82
C LYS A 52 -0.52 23.50 -2.93
N VAL A 53 -0.68 22.21 -3.17
CA VAL A 53 0.41 21.29 -3.51
C VAL A 53 0.49 21.23 -5.05
N PRO A 54 1.64 21.47 -5.69
CA PRO A 54 1.75 21.37 -7.14
C PRO A 54 1.32 19.98 -7.64
N ALA A 55 0.52 19.92 -8.69
CA ALA A 55 0.00 18.64 -9.19
C ALA A 55 1.11 17.69 -9.65
N GLU A 56 2.23 18.22 -10.14
CA GLU A 56 3.42 17.46 -10.54
C GLU A 56 4.11 16.73 -9.37
N ASP A 57 3.90 17.18 -8.13
CA ASP A 57 4.47 16.56 -6.94
C ASP A 57 3.56 15.47 -6.34
N ILE A 58 2.34 15.32 -6.87
CA ILE A 58 1.37 14.31 -6.43
C ILE A 58 1.45 13.09 -7.37
N ARG A 59 2.33 12.15 -7.01
CA ARG A 59 2.83 11.13 -7.95
C ARG A 59 2.35 9.71 -7.68
N GLY A 60 1.72 9.48 -6.53
CA GLY A 60 1.34 8.15 -6.07
C GLY A 60 -0.13 7.98 -5.71
N LEU A 61 -0.56 6.72 -5.73
CA LEU A 61 -1.86 6.26 -5.26
C LEU A 61 -1.68 5.09 -4.30
N ARG A 62 -2.51 5.08 -3.25
CA ARG A 62 -2.91 3.84 -2.57
C ARG A 62 -4.42 3.65 -2.74
N GLY A 63 -4.85 2.51 -3.26
CA GLY A 63 -6.26 2.16 -3.35
C GLY A 63 -6.91 1.99 -1.96
N PRO A 64 -8.13 2.51 -1.74
CA PRO A 64 -8.88 2.30 -0.50
C PRO A 64 -9.04 0.83 -0.16
N PHE A 65 -8.87 0.50 1.12
CA PHE A 65 -8.93 -0.88 1.63
C PHE A 65 -8.00 -1.87 0.91
N LEU A 66 -6.98 -1.35 0.21
CA LEU A 66 -6.05 -2.10 -0.64
C LEU A 66 -6.71 -2.75 -1.88
N PHE A 67 -7.87 -2.26 -2.31
CA PHE A 67 -8.45 -2.64 -3.59
C PHE A 67 -7.73 -1.96 -4.74
N THR A 68 -7.38 -2.75 -5.76
CA THR A 68 -6.60 -2.26 -6.90
C THR A 68 -7.46 -1.90 -8.12
N GLY A 69 -8.70 -2.40 -8.18
CA GLY A 69 -9.56 -2.30 -9.37
C GLY A 69 -9.11 -3.19 -10.54
N GLY A 70 -8.10 -4.05 -10.34
CA GLY A 70 -7.50 -4.85 -11.40
C GLY A 70 -6.96 -3.98 -12.54
N ASP A 71 -7.11 -4.46 -13.77
CA ASP A 71 -6.60 -3.74 -14.95
C ASP A 71 -7.33 -2.41 -15.24
N ALA A 72 -8.54 -2.20 -14.70
CA ALA A 72 -9.23 -0.92 -14.84
C ALA A 72 -8.55 0.17 -14.01
N GLY A 73 -8.27 -0.11 -12.73
CA GLY A 73 -7.55 0.81 -11.86
C GLY A 73 -6.11 1.04 -12.34
N PHE A 74 -5.42 0.00 -12.81
CA PHE A 74 -4.04 0.13 -13.25
C PHE A 74 -3.89 0.83 -14.62
N ARG A 75 -4.87 0.75 -15.52
CA ARG A 75 -4.91 1.59 -16.74
C ARG A 75 -5.02 3.07 -16.41
N MET A 76 -5.88 3.43 -15.46
CA MET A 76 -5.95 4.80 -14.95
C MET A 76 -4.61 5.20 -14.33
N LEU A 77 -4.06 4.37 -13.44
CA LEU A 77 -2.83 4.68 -12.74
C LEU A 77 -1.66 4.92 -13.69
N HIS A 78 -1.48 4.03 -14.67
CA HIS A 78 -0.42 4.13 -15.69
C HIS A 78 -0.52 5.40 -16.56
N SER A 79 -1.74 5.92 -16.75
CA SER A 79 -1.96 7.11 -17.55
C SER A 79 -1.65 8.41 -16.80
N HIS A 80 -1.63 8.40 -15.46
CA HIS A 80 -1.67 9.62 -14.66
C HIS A 80 -0.64 9.70 -13.53
N PHE A 81 -0.03 8.60 -13.12
CA PHE A 81 0.80 8.49 -11.91
C PHE A 81 2.06 7.67 -12.15
N ASP A 82 3.04 7.83 -11.26
CA ASP A 82 4.33 7.16 -11.37
C ASP A 82 4.40 5.86 -10.58
N TYR A 83 3.62 5.74 -9.50
CA TYR A 83 3.66 4.54 -8.66
C TYR A 83 2.34 4.16 -7.98
N ASP A 84 2.15 2.85 -7.87
CA ASP A 84 1.19 2.18 -6.99
C ASP A 84 1.80 1.91 -5.61
N CYS A 85 1.00 2.02 -4.55
CA CYS A 85 1.31 1.43 -3.25
C CYS A 85 0.10 0.71 -2.64
N THR A 86 -0.52 -0.16 -3.44
CA THR A 86 -1.74 -0.92 -3.08
C THR A 86 -1.51 -2.43 -3.11
N LEU A 87 -0.62 -2.91 -3.99
CA LEU A 87 -0.35 -4.34 -4.15
C LEU A 87 0.38 -4.94 -2.95
N ILE A 88 -0.30 -5.88 -2.28
CA ILE A 88 0.25 -6.68 -1.19
C ILE A 88 1.25 -7.69 -1.73
N HIS A 89 2.43 -7.70 -1.12
CA HIS A 89 3.52 -8.63 -1.41
C HIS A 89 3.62 -9.64 -0.26
N LYS A 90 2.89 -10.76 -0.44
CA LYS A 90 2.88 -11.85 0.53
C LYS A 90 4.30 -12.37 0.77
N ARG A 91 4.61 -12.53 2.06
CA ARG A 91 5.71 -13.35 2.57
C ARG A 91 5.07 -14.48 3.36
N ASP A 92 5.52 -15.71 3.17
CA ASP A 92 4.97 -16.88 3.86
C ASP A 92 5.48 -16.95 5.31
N ASN A 93 6.69 -16.45 5.56
CA ASN A 93 7.30 -16.41 6.88
C ASN A 93 8.32 -15.27 7.03
N PRO A 94 8.78 -14.94 8.26
CA PRO A 94 9.73 -13.86 8.48
C PRO A 94 11.09 -14.02 7.79
N ASP A 95 11.49 -15.25 7.44
CA ASP A 95 12.77 -15.51 6.78
C ASP A 95 12.77 -15.21 5.28
N ASP A 96 11.59 -15.09 4.66
CA ASP A 96 11.45 -14.75 3.25
C ASP A 96 11.98 -13.34 2.99
N ALA A 97 12.78 -13.18 1.94
CA ALA A 97 13.32 -11.88 1.57
C ALA A 97 12.19 -10.91 1.16
N PRO A 98 12.15 -9.68 1.72
CA PRO A 98 11.18 -8.68 1.28
C PRO A 98 11.48 -8.22 -0.16
N VAL A 99 10.45 -7.75 -0.85
CA VAL A 99 10.51 -7.32 -2.24
C VAL A 99 10.89 -5.84 -2.29
N PHE A 100 11.83 -5.49 -3.18
CA PHE A 100 12.14 -4.09 -3.52
C PHE A 100 11.06 -3.51 -4.43
N PRO A 101 10.88 -2.18 -4.49
CA PRO A 101 10.11 -1.55 -5.55
C PRO A 101 10.59 -1.99 -6.94
N TYR A 102 9.66 -2.19 -7.86
CA TYR A 102 9.95 -2.58 -9.24
C TYR A 102 8.90 -2.02 -10.20
N THR A 103 9.21 -2.00 -11.49
CA THR A 103 8.28 -1.60 -12.54
C THR A 103 7.42 -2.78 -12.99
N LEU A 104 6.19 -2.50 -13.39
CA LEU A 104 5.24 -3.50 -13.90
C LEU A 104 5.41 -3.79 -15.39
N ASP A 105 6.64 -3.63 -15.90
CA ASP A 105 7.02 -3.96 -17.28
C ASP A 105 6.70 -5.41 -17.64
N TYR A 106 6.78 -6.30 -16.65
CA TYR A 106 6.47 -7.73 -16.77
C TYR A 106 5.19 -8.14 -16.02
N GLY A 107 4.35 -7.16 -15.66
CA GLY A 107 3.11 -7.37 -14.91
C GLY A 107 3.32 -7.80 -13.46
N PHE A 108 2.22 -8.02 -12.75
CA PHE A 108 2.25 -8.45 -11.35
C PHE A 108 2.41 -9.97 -11.22
N GLN A 109 3.55 -10.42 -10.71
CA GLN A 109 3.94 -11.83 -10.67
C GLN A 109 3.87 -12.45 -9.26
N LYS A 110 3.05 -11.89 -8.36
CA LYS A 110 2.87 -12.36 -6.99
C LYS A 110 1.44 -12.85 -6.76
N PRO A 111 1.21 -13.70 -5.74
CA PRO A 111 -0.15 -14.08 -5.37
C PRO A 111 -1.02 -12.86 -5.09
N CYS A 112 -2.20 -12.83 -5.69
CA CYS A 112 -3.16 -11.76 -5.46
C CYS A 112 -3.82 -11.93 -4.09
N MET A 113 -3.49 -11.05 -3.14
CA MET A 113 -4.02 -11.14 -1.77
C MET A 113 -5.37 -10.43 -1.60
N VAL A 114 -5.61 -9.35 -2.35
CA VAL A 114 -6.88 -8.62 -2.38
C VAL A 114 -7.39 -8.59 -3.82
N PRO A 115 -8.29 -9.51 -4.20
CA PRO A 115 -8.86 -9.53 -5.53
C PRO A 115 -9.70 -8.28 -5.82
N LYS A 116 -9.69 -7.76 -7.05
CA LYS A 116 -8.91 -8.24 -8.22
C LYS A 116 -7.55 -7.53 -8.28
N CYS A 117 -6.51 -8.21 -8.80
CA CYS A 117 -5.19 -7.65 -9.11
C CYS A 117 -5.05 -7.45 -10.62
N PRO A 118 -4.15 -6.57 -11.11
CA PRO A 118 -3.86 -6.43 -12.53
C PRO A 118 -3.33 -7.73 -13.11
N THR A 119 -3.73 -8.03 -14.35
CA THR A 119 -3.27 -9.19 -15.12
C THR A 119 -2.48 -8.81 -16.35
N ASP A 120 -2.57 -7.55 -16.79
CA ASP A 120 -1.77 -6.99 -17.88
C ASP A 120 -0.41 -6.45 -17.39
N THR A 121 0.36 -5.91 -18.33
CA THR A 121 1.64 -5.24 -18.10
C THR A 121 1.48 -3.72 -18.18
N TYR A 122 2.22 -2.99 -17.35
CA TYR A 122 2.16 -1.52 -17.28
C TYR A 122 3.57 -0.95 -17.32
N PRO A 123 4.18 -0.85 -18.52
CA PRO A 123 5.58 -0.47 -18.61
C PRO A 123 5.88 0.91 -18.05
N GLY A 124 6.91 1.02 -17.21
CA GLY A 124 7.34 2.23 -16.52
C GLY A 124 6.57 2.56 -15.24
N LEU A 125 5.41 1.95 -14.99
CA LEU A 125 4.66 2.16 -13.75
C LEU A 125 5.34 1.39 -12.61
N TRP A 126 5.69 2.08 -11.54
CA TRP A 126 6.27 1.46 -10.36
C TRP A 126 5.20 0.86 -9.45
N THR A 127 5.55 -0.23 -8.78
CA THR A 127 4.85 -0.67 -7.56
C THR A 127 5.81 -0.57 -6.38
N VAL A 128 5.36 0.14 -5.33
CA VAL A 128 6.00 0.20 -4.03
C VAL A 128 5.35 -0.89 -3.17
N PRO A 129 6.07 -1.99 -2.89
CA PRO A 129 5.45 -3.20 -2.36
C PRO A 129 4.99 -3.07 -0.91
N LEU A 130 3.73 -3.45 -0.66
CA LEU A 130 3.21 -3.73 0.67
C LEU A 130 3.67 -5.11 1.14
N ASN A 131 4.95 -5.21 1.53
CA ASN A 131 5.52 -6.43 2.08
C ASN A 131 4.83 -6.81 3.40
N TYR A 132 4.44 -8.08 3.55
CA TYR A 132 3.91 -8.54 4.83
C TYR A 132 4.91 -8.35 5.97
N LEU A 133 4.38 -7.78 7.05
CA LEU A 133 4.98 -7.73 8.37
C LEU A 133 4.47 -8.89 9.20
N PHE A 134 5.24 -9.24 10.22
CA PHE A 134 4.95 -10.39 11.07
C PHE A 134 4.90 -10.02 12.54
N ARG A 135 3.87 -10.48 13.22
CA ARG A 135 3.72 -10.37 14.67
C ARG A 135 3.96 -11.73 15.31
N LYS A 136 5.05 -11.84 16.07
CA LYS A 136 5.34 -13.03 16.86
C LYS A 136 4.35 -13.15 18.01
N TYR A 137 3.75 -14.33 18.19
CA TYR A 137 2.89 -14.67 19.33
C TYR A 137 3.08 -16.14 19.73
N LYS A 138 2.50 -16.53 20.87
CA LYS A 138 2.51 -17.92 21.35
C LYS A 138 1.10 -18.45 21.44
N GLU A 139 0.89 -19.64 20.93
CA GLU A 139 -0.37 -20.37 21.02
C GLU A 139 -0.04 -21.79 21.49
N GLU A 140 -0.61 -22.21 22.62
CA GLU A 140 -0.33 -23.52 23.24
C GLU A 140 1.16 -23.81 23.46
N GLY A 141 1.95 -22.76 23.74
CA GLY A 141 3.41 -22.86 23.96
C GLY A 141 4.24 -22.91 22.67
N VAL A 142 3.63 -22.94 21.49
CA VAL A 142 4.30 -22.91 20.19
C VAL A 142 4.38 -21.48 19.67
N GLU A 143 5.55 -21.08 19.17
CA GLU A 143 5.72 -19.78 18.55
C GLU A 143 5.08 -19.77 17.16
N LYS A 144 4.23 -18.77 16.91
CA LYS A 144 3.55 -18.54 15.63
C LYS A 144 3.73 -17.09 15.20
N TYR A 145 3.40 -16.82 13.94
CA TYR A 145 3.50 -15.49 13.34
C TYR A 145 2.17 -15.10 12.71
N GLY A 146 1.56 -14.03 13.22
CA GLY A 146 0.51 -13.31 12.52
C GLY A 146 1.15 -12.51 11.39
N HIS A 147 0.41 -12.24 10.32
CA HIS A 147 0.89 -11.46 9.18
C HIS A 147 -0.09 -10.34 8.83
N CYS A 148 0.43 -9.22 8.34
CA CYS A 148 -0.38 -8.08 7.91
C CYS A 148 0.37 -7.21 6.89
N ALA A 149 -0.38 -6.46 6.08
CA ALA A 149 0.18 -5.44 5.19
C ALA A 149 0.25 -4.06 5.85
N MET A 150 -0.63 -3.79 6.82
CA MET A 150 -0.70 -2.56 7.59
C MET A 150 -0.33 -2.88 9.04
N VAL A 151 0.49 -2.05 9.67
CA VAL A 151 1.08 -2.30 11.00
C VAL A 151 0.01 -2.45 12.08
N ASP A 152 -1.06 -1.67 11.95
CA ASP A 152 -2.26 -1.63 12.79
C ASP A 152 -3.28 -2.74 12.50
N ALA A 153 -3.03 -3.61 11.51
CA ALA A 153 -3.89 -4.75 11.18
C ALA A 153 -3.31 -6.10 11.65
N CYS A 154 -2.12 -6.12 12.21
CA CYS A 154 -1.48 -7.36 12.68
C CYS A 154 -2.14 -7.92 13.93
N LEU A 155 -2.48 -9.21 13.90
CA LEU A 155 -3.04 -9.92 15.05
C LEU A 155 -2.04 -10.94 15.62
N PRO A 156 -1.93 -11.07 16.95
CA PRO A 156 -2.57 -10.24 17.97
C PRO A 156 -1.94 -8.83 18.04
N GLN A 157 -2.76 -7.80 18.28
CA GLN A 157 -2.26 -6.43 18.38
C GLN A 157 -1.25 -6.28 19.53
N PRO A 158 -0.19 -5.48 19.39
CA PRO A 158 0.66 -5.08 20.50
C PRO A 158 -0.17 -4.36 21.59
N GLU A 159 0.04 -4.70 22.86
CA GLU A 159 -0.74 -4.13 23.97
C GLU A 159 0.00 -3.00 24.70
N THR A 160 1.34 -3.04 24.67
CA THR A 160 2.20 -2.08 25.37
C THR A 160 3.17 -1.39 24.41
N SER A 161 3.75 -0.25 24.83
CA SER A 161 4.79 0.44 24.07
C SER A 161 6.03 -0.42 23.83
N ILE A 162 6.35 -1.30 24.78
CA ILE A 162 7.46 -2.26 24.66
C ILE A 162 7.12 -3.31 23.61
N ASP A 163 5.90 -3.84 23.60
CA ASP A 163 5.47 -4.80 22.57
C ASP A 163 5.51 -4.17 21.18
N THR A 164 5.07 -2.92 21.03
CA THR A 164 5.12 -2.19 19.77
C THR A 164 6.56 -1.98 19.31
N PHE A 165 7.46 -1.55 20.21
CA PHE A 165 8.88 -1.39 19.91
C PHE A 165 9.50 -2.70 19.43
N GLU A 166 9.26 -3.79 20.15
CA GLU A 166 9.80 -5.12 19.81
C GLU A 166 9.23 -5.65 18.49
N TYR A 167 7.94 -5.43 18.23
CA TYR A 167 7.29 -5.78 16.97
C TYR A 167 7.92 -5.03 15.77
N LEU A 168 8.10 -3.71 15.89
CA LEU A 168 8.72 -2.90 14.83
C LEU A 168 10.20 -3.23 14.65
N ARG A 169 10.95 -3.41 15.74
CA ARG A 169 12.35 -3.82 15.70
C ARG A 169 12.52 -5.17 15.02
N PHE A 170 11.69 -6.16 15.38
CA PHE A 170 11.72 -7.49 14.77
C PHE A 170 11.54 -7.40 13.24
N ASN A 171 10.55 -6.64 12.76
CA ASN A 171 10.34 -6.49 11.32
C ASN A 171 11.47 -5.69 10.66
N PHE A 172 11.95 -4.61 11.26
CA PHE A 172 13.11 -3.88 10.77
C PHE A 172 14.33 -4.80 10.58
N GLU A 173 14.64 -5.64 11.57
CA GLU A 173 15.76 -6.59 11.52
C GLU A 173 15.56 -7.65 10.42
N ASN A 174 14.34 -8.14 10.22
CA ASN A 174 14.03 -9.04 9.11
C ASN A 174 14.30 -8.41 7.74
N PHE A 175 14.03 -7.12 7.55
CA PHE A 175 14.35 -6.43 6.30
C PHE A 175 15.86 -6.14 6.21
N TYR A 176 16.44 -5.62 7.29
CA TYR A 176 17.83 -5.17 7.34
C TYR A 176 18.86 -6.29 7.17
N ASN A 177 18.60 -7.46 7.76
CA ASN A 177 19.53 -8.60 7.76
C ASN A 177 19.34 -9.54 6.56
N LYS A 178 18.32 -9.33 5.72
CA LYS A 178 18.11 -10.09 4.49
C LYS A 178 18.68 -9.34 3.31
N ASN A 179 17.86 -8.59 2.56
CA ASN A 179 18.29 -7.88 1.36
C ASN A 179 18.16 -6.35 1.46
N ARG A 180 17.71 -5.81 2.60
CA ARG A 180 17.55 -4.36 2.84
C ARG A 180 16.57 -3.69 1.87
N ALA A 181 15.55 -4.40 1.41
CA ALA A 181 14.41 -3.75 0.76
C ALA A 181 13.83 -2.66 1.70
N PRO A 182 13.20 -1.60 1.17
CA PRO A 182 12.56 -0.59 2.00
C PRO A 182 11.63 -1.23 3.02
N PHE A 183 11.74 -0.81 4.29
CA PHE A 183 10.86 -1.26 5.38
C PHE A 183 9.75 -0.24 5.58
N PRO A 184 8.55 -0.48 5.05
CA PRO A 184 7.44 0.46 5.24
C PRO A 184 6.77 0.25 6.59
N VAL A 185 6.36 1.36 7.19
CA VAL A 185 5.49 1.39 8.37
C VAL A 185 4.19 2.09 7.94
N PHE A 186 3.23 1.31 7.46
CA PHE A 186 1.92 1.82 7.05
C PHE A 186 0.93 1.71 8.21
N LEU A 187 0.33 2.82 8.60
CA LEU A 187 -0.58 2.92 9.75
C LEU A 187 -1.66 3.96 9.48
N GLN A 188 -2.74 3.90 10.25
CA GLN A 188 -3.76 4.93 10.35
C GLN A 188 -3.53 5.75 11.63
N GLU A 189 -3.74 7.06 11.56
CA GLU A 189 -3.74 7.96 12.72
C GLU A 189 -5.13 8.03 13.38
#